data_AF-A0A5W8FS62-F1
#
_entry.id   AF-A0A5W8FS62-F1
#
_cell.length_a   1.000
_cell.length_b   1.000
_cell.length_c   1.000
_cell.angle_alpha   90.00
_cell.angle_beta   90.00
_cell.angle_gamma   90.00
#
_symmetry.space_group_name_H-M   'P 1'
#
loop_
_entity.id
_entity.type
_entity.pdbx_description
1 polymer ?
#
loop_
_entity_poly.entity_id
_entity_poly.type
_entity_poly.pdbx_seq_one_letter_code
_entity_poly.pdbx_strand_id
1 'polypeptide(L)'
;MKITRSMLEQDAQYLLESVRTTDYEIPQSGDIFKAIFKVYGFVVLLQIIAVFFDWFLYSSSYKYYSLFSMLVFSGLSLVIIFGVLCIMLYQNVSLVLCIPEEVRRQSLFCQIVRKKLRSYFAAVIFFNVIVASILLYCGQAYAGGLGASWFFSLGIASVSFSYSIGRYFTPPVISALNKIAETVSLAGAGK
;
A
#
# COMPACT_ATOMS: atom_id res chain seq x y z
N MET A 1 -14.76 18.05 10.21
CA MET A 1 -13.77 19.13 10.35
C MET A 1 -13.58 19.78 8.99
N LYS A 2 -13.79 21.09 8.86
CA LYS A 2 -13.46 21.82 7.62
C LYS A 2 -11.94 22.00 7.61
N ILE A 3 -11.28 21.50 6.57
CA ILE A 3 -9.83 21.65 6.40
C ILE A 3 -9.60 22.89 5.56
N THR A 4 -8.92 23.88 6.11
CA THR A 4 -8.63 25.15 5.45
C THR A 4 -7.23 25.12 4.83
N ARG A 5 -7.02 25.84 3.72
CA ARG A 5 -5.73 25.98 3.04
C ARG A 5 -4.60 26.40 3.98
N SER A 6 -4.83 27.39 4.84
CA SER A 6 -3.83 27.90 5.80
C SER A 6 -3.37 26.83 6.79
N MET A 7 -4.25 25.93 7.22
CA MET A 7 -3.89 24.83 8.13
C MET A 7 -2.99 23.81 7.45
N LEU A 8 -3.20 23.53 6.16
CA LEU A 8 -2.33 22.63 5.38
C LEU A 8 -0.96 23.25 5.13
N GLU A 9 -0.90 24.55 4.84
CA GLU A 9 0.35 25.26 4.61
C GLU A 9 1.19 25.33 5.89
N GLN A 10 0.56 25.63 7.03
CA GLN A 10 1.22 25.65 8.34
C GLN A 10 1.71 24.25 8.74
N ASP A 11 0.91 23.20 8.51
CA ASP A 11 1.31 21.81 8.79
C ASP A 11 2.48 21.35 7.90
N ALA A 12 2.50 21.75 6.63
CA ALA A 12 3.61 21.45 5.73
C ALA A 12 4.90 22.18 6.11
N GLN A 13 4.81 23.42 6.59
CA GLN A 13 5.96 24.15 7.15
C GLN A 13 6.46 23.50 8.45
N TYR A 14 5.55 23.09 9.33
CA TYR A 14 5.89 22.36 10.54
C TYR A 14 6.62 21.05 10.24
N LEU A 15 6.16 20.28 9.25
CA LEU A 15 6.85 19.08 8.78
C LEU A 15 8.26 19.41 8.25
N LEU A 16 8.41 20.44 7.43
CA LEU A 16 9.71 20.84 6.89
C LEU A 16 10.69 21.27 7.99
N GLU A 17 10.21 22.04 8.96
CA GLU A 17 11.04 22.52 10.07
C GLU A 17 11.48 21.37 10.96
N SER A 18 10.57 20.42 11.26
CA SER A 18 10.91 19.22 12.04
C SER A 18 12.00 18.36 11.40
N VAL A 19 11.96 18.17 10.08
CA VAL A 19 12.98 17.39 9.35
C VAL A 19 14.32 18.13 9.31
N ARG A 20 14.31 19.47 9.35
CA ARG A 20 15.55 20.27 9.40
C ARG A 20 16.17 20.32 10.79
N THR A 21 15.37 20.36 11.84
CA THR A 21 15.84 20.52 13.22
C THR A 21 16.18 19.20 13.91
N THR A 22 15.56 18.11 13.47
CA THR A 22 15.76 16.78 14.07
C THR A 22 16.72 15.98 13.20
N ASP A 23 17.81 15.51 13.81
CA ASP A 23 18.73 14.57 13.18
C ASP A 23 17.96 13.25 12.97
N TYR A 24 17.53 13.00 11.74
CA TYR A 24 16.67 11.87 11.42
C TYR A 24 17.50 10.63 11.09
N GLU A 25 17.07 9.49 11.60
CA GLU A 25 17.67 8.21 11.21
C GLU A 25 17.21 7.82 9.81
N ILE A 26 18.16 7.58 8.91
CA ILE A 26 17.87 7.04 7.59
C ILE A 26 17.39 5.59 7.78
N PRO A 27 16.16 5.24 7.37
CA PRO A 27 15.59 3.94 7.62
C PRO A 27 16.37 2.85 6.87
N GLN A 28 16.61 1.72 7.53
CA GLN A 28 17.16 0.55 6.86
C GLN A 28 16.11 -0.06 5.92
N SER A 29 16.57 -0.71 4.84
CA SER A 29 15.67 -1.39 3.88
C SER A 29 14.73 -2.39 4.59
N GLY A 30 15.18 -3.01 5.68
CA GLY A 30 14.37 -3.92 6.49
C GLY A 30 13.09 -3.28 7.06
N ASP A 31 13.17 -2.05 7.55
CA ASP A 31 12.01 -1.33 8.12
C ASP A 31 11.02 -0.91 7.03
N ILE A 32 11.54 -0.53 5.87
CA ILE A 32 10.73 -0.22 4.68
C ILE A 32 9.96 -1.48 4.23
N PHE A 33 10.69 -2.61 4.07
CA PHE A 33 10.06 -3.87 3.68
C PHE A 33 9.07 -4.36 4.72
N LYS A 34 9.33 -4.20 6.03
CA LYS A 34 8.40 -4.58 7.10
C LYS A 34 7.04 -3.87 6.96
N ALA A 35 7.04 -2.58 6.59
CA ALA A 35 5.82 -1.84 6.33
C ALA A 35 5.08 -2.36 5.09
N ILE A 36 5.81 -2.66 4.00
CA ILE A 36 5.24 -3.24 2.77
C ILE A 36 4.66 -4.64 3.04
N PHE A 37 5.40 -5.48 3.78
CA PHE A 37 4.96 -6.83 4.18
C PHE A 37 3.69 -6.81 5.01
N LYS A 38 3.48 -5.78 5.84
CA LYS A 38 2.23 -5.64 6.60
C LYS A 38 1.00 -5.47 5.71
N VAL A 39 1.14 -4.78 4.58
CA VAL A 39 0.08 -4.61 3.57
C VAL A 39 -0.05 -5.88 2.74
N TYR A 40 1.07 -6.40 2.24
CA TYR A 40 1.13 -7.60 1.41
C TYR A 40 0.62 -8.85 2.14
N GLY A 41 0.80 -8.94 3.46
CA GLY A 41 0.32 -10.07 4.27
C GLY A 41 -1.19 -10.29 4.15
N PHE A 42 -2.00 -9.23 4.00
CA PHE A 42 -3.44 -9.37 3.77
C PHE A 42 -3.77 -9.95 2.39
N VAL A 43 -2.99 -9.58 1.37
CA VAL A 43 -3.13 -10.12 0.01
C VAL A 43 -2.83 -11.62 0.01
N VAL A 44 -1.71 -12.00 0.62
CA VAL A 44 -1.28 -13.40 0.74
C VAL A 44 -2.30 -14.22 1.53
N LEU A 45 -2.78 -13.70 2.66
CA LEU A 45 -3.77 -14.37 3.49
C LEU A 45 -5.05 -14.68 2.71
N LEU A 46 -5.59 -13.68 1.99
CA LEU A 46 -6.79 -13.89 1.19
C LEU A 46 -6.56 -14.88 0.04
N GLN A 47 -5.40 -14.84 -0.60
CA GLN A 47 -5.04 -15.79 -1.67
C GLN A 47 -4.98 -17.22 -1.14
N ILE A 48 -4.35 -17.45 0.02
CA ILE A 48 -4.27 -18.77 0.66
C ILE A 48 -5.67 -19.27 1.00
N ILE A 49 -6.51 -18.42 1.58
CA ILE A 49 -7.90 -18.76 1.92
C ILE A 49 -8.68 -19.15 0.65
N ALA A 50 -8.60 -18.35 -0.42
CA ALA A 50 -9.28 -18.63 -1.67
C ALA A 50 -8.82 -19.95 -2.31
N VAL A 51 -7.51 -20.19 -2.39
CA VAL A 51 -6.94 -21.43 -2.92
C VAL A 51 -7.34 -22.64 -2.06
N PHE A 52 -7.36 -22.49 -0.74
CA PHE A 52 -7.79 -23.55 0.16
C PHE A 52 -9.27 -23.92 -0.05
N PHE A 53 -10.15 -22.93 -0.16
CA PHE A 53 -11.58 -23.17 -0.44
C PHE A 53 -11.80 -23.78 -1.83
N ASP A 54 -11.07 -23.33 -2.85
CA ASP A 54 -11.13 -23.89 -4.20
C ASP A 54 -10.70 -25.36 -4.21
N TRP A 55 -9.66 -25.69 -3.44
CA TRP A 55 -9.26 -27.08 -3.24
C TRP A 55 -10.31 -27.88 -2.48
N PHE A 56 -10.82 -27.36 -1.36
CA PHE A 56 -11.81 -28.05 -0.54
C PHE A 56 -13.10 -28.38 -1.31
N LEU A 57 -13.57 -27.47 -2.16
CA LEU A 57 -14.80 -27.64 -2.94
C LEU A 57 -14.63 -28.60 -4.14
N TYR A 58 -13.49 -28.56 -4.83
CA TYR A 58 -13.31 -29.25 -6.12
C TYR A 58 -12.33 -30.43 -6.10
N SER A 59 -11.64 -30.70 -4.98
CA SER A 59 -10.66 -31.79 -4.86
C SER A 59 -11.22 -33.19 -5.15
N SER A 60 -12.47 -33.46 -4.76
CA SER A 60 -13.07 -34.78 -4.97
C SER A 60 -13.50 -35.03 -6.42
N SER A 61 -13.62 -34.00 -7.24
CA SER A 61 -14.17 -34.12 -8.60
C SER A 61 -13.10 -34.37 -9.67
N TYR A 62 -11.82 -34.13 -9.39
CA TYR A 62 -10.78 -34.13 -10.43
C TYR A 62 -9.46 -34.78 -9.98
N LYS A 63 -9.10 -35.91 -10.61
CA LYS A 63 -7.91 -36.72 -10.29
C LYS A 63 -6.55 -36.01 -10.41
N TYR A 64 -6.45 -34.95 -11.23
CA TYR A 64 -5.20 -34.21 -11.49
C TYR A 64 -5.13 -32.86 -10.77
N TYR A 65 -6.10 -32.56 -9.90
CA TYR A 65 -6.18 -31.29 -9.20
C TYR A 65 -5.49 -31.39 -7.85
N SER A 66 -4.26 -30.87 -7.79
CA SER A 66 -3.45 -30.85 -6.58
C SER A 66 -3.38 -29.43 -6.03
N LEU A 67 -3.46 -29.32 -4.70
CA LEU A 67 -3.22 -28.08 -3.98
C LEU A 67 -1.84 -27.47 -4.32
N PHE A 68 -0.85 -28.31 -4.61
CA PHE A 68 0.49 -27.87 -5.00
C PHE A 68 0.50 -27.10 -6.34
N SER A 69 -0.16 -27.62 -7.38
CA SER A 69 -0.19 -26.94 -8.68
C SER A 69 -0.92 -25.59 -8.60
N MET A 70 -1.93 -25.50 -7.74
CA MET A 70 -2.63 -24.25 -7.44
C MET A 70 -1.80 -23.20 -6.73
N LEU A 71 -1.03 -23.63 -5.72
CA LEU A 71 -0.13 -22.75 -5.00
C LEU A 71 0.97 -22.22 -5.93
N VAL A 72 1.50 -23.06 -6.82
CA VAL A 72 2.49 -22.63 -7.82
C VAL A 72 1.90 -21.60 -8.79
N PHE A 73 0.70 -21.85 -9.33
CA PHE A 73 0.05 -20.93 -10.26
C PHE A 73 -0.32 -19.60 -9.59
N SER A 74 -0.84 -19.65 -8.36
CA SER A 74 -1.14 -18.44 -7.57
C SER A 74 0.12 -17.70 -7.14
N GLY A 75 1.23 -18.42 -6.94
CA GLY A 75 2.52 -17.88 -6.51
C GLY A 75 3.10 -16.86 -7.48
N LEU A 76 2.98 -17.10 -8.80
CA LEU A 76 3.43 -16.14 -9.81
C LEU A 76 2.72 -14.80 -9.66
N SER A 77 1.41 -14.84 -9.44
CA SER A 77 0.62 -13.62 -9.27
C SER A 77 0.97 -12.86 -7.99
N LEU A 78 1.26 -13.58 -6.90
CA LEU A 78 1.70 -12.99 -5.63
C LEU A 78 3.05 -12.26 -5.78
N VAL A 79 4.00 -12.84 -6.51
CA VAL A 79 5.30 -12.19 -6.80
C VAL A 79 5.10 -10.90 -7.59
N ILE A 80 4.23 -10.91 -8.60
CA ILE A 80 3.93 -9.70 -9.39
C ILE A 80 3.32 -8.62 -8.50
N ILE A 81 2.33 -8.96 -7.66
CA ILE A 81 1.71 -7.99 -6.75
C ILE A 81 2.70 -7.45 -5.72
N PHE A 82 3.61 -8.29 -5.21
CA PHE A 82 4.69 -7.83 -4.34
C PHE A 82 5.58 -6.79 -5.04
N GLY A 83 5.99 -7.07 -6.29
CA GLY A 83 6.76 -6.13 -7.10
C GLY A 83 6.04 -4.79 -7.30
N VAL A 84 4.74 -4.82 -7.62
CA VAL A 84 3.91 -3.61 -7.76
C VAL A 84 3.85 -2.81 -6.47
N LEU A 85 3.63 -3.47 -5.33
CA LEU A 85 3.62 -2.81 -4.01
C LEU A 85 4.98 -2.17 -3.68
N CYS A 86 6.08 -2.83 -4.01
CA CYS A 86 7.42 -2.28 -3.85
C CYS A 86 7.58 -0.99 -4.67
N ILE A 87 7.26 -1.02 -5.96
CA ILE A 87 7.36 0.17 -6.83
C ILE A 87 6.50 1.32 -6.28
N MET A 88 5.29 1.04 -5.81
CA MET A 88 4.36 2.07 -5.33
C MET A 88 4.68 2.63 -3.94
N LEU A 89 5.15 1.79 -3.02
CA LEU A 89 5.24 2.14 -1.60
C LEU A 89 6.67 2.45 -1.14
N TYR A 90 7.71 1.91 -1.80
CA TYR A 90 9.07 1.98 -1.27
C TYR A 90 9.54 3.40 -0.99
N GLN A 91 9.44 4.29 -1.98
CA GLN A 91 9.85 5.69 -1.83
C GLN A 91 8.97 6.44 -0.81
N ASN A 92 7.66 6.22 -0.86
CA ASN A 92 6.70 6.86 0.03
C ASN A 92 6.90 6.45 1.50
N VAL A 93 7.17 5.17 1.74
CA VAL A 93 7.44 4.63 3.08
C VAL A 93 8.80 5.12 3.58
N SER A 94 9.82 5.14 2.73
CA SER A 94 11.15 5.67 3.09
C SER A 94 11.05 7.12 3.60
N LEU A 95 10.37 8.00 2.86
CA LEU A 95 10.15 9.39 3.27
C LEU A 95 9.37 9.50 4.58
N VAL A 96 8.34 8.67 4.78
CA VAL A 96 7.51 8.69 5.99
C VAL A 96 8.23 8.15 7.22
N LEU A 97 9.24 7.30 7.04
CA LEU A 97 10.07 6.78 8.13
C LEU A 97 11.16 7.78 8.55
N CYS A 98 11.64 8.65 7.65
CA CYS A 98 12.56 9.72 8.01
C CYS A 98 11.90 10.83 8.86
N ILE A 99 10.57 10.94 8.85
CA ILE A 99 9.85 11.92 9.66
C ILE A 99 9.62 11.32 11.07
N PRO A 100 9.99 12.04 12.15
CA PRO A 100 9.79 11.56 13.51
C PRO A 100 8.33 11.14 13.78
N GLU A 101 8.14 10.03 14.48
CA GLU A 101 6.81 9.44 14.67
C GLU A 101 5.83 10.37 15.41
N GLU A 102 6.35 11.17 16.33
CA GLU A 102 5.61 12.19 17.09
C GLU A 102 5.02 13.26 16.16
N VAL A 103 5.85 13.78 15.26
CA VAL A 103 5.48 14.79 14.26
C VAL A 103 4.47 14.19 13.28
N ARG A 104 4.72 12.96 12.79
CA ARG A 104 3.80 12.25 11.88
C ARG A 104 2.43 12.02 12.51
N ARG A 105 2.37 11.80 13.82
CA ARG A 105 1.12 11.57 14.54
C ARG A 105 0.34 12.87 14.78
N GLN A 106 1.03 13.98 14.97
CA GLN A 106 0.42 15.30 15.17
C GLN A 106 0.05 15.98 13.85
N SER A 107 0.76 15.69 12.75
CA SER A 107 0.52 16.30 11.44
C SER A 107 -0.88 16.00 10.90
N LEU A 108 -1.58 17.07 10.52
CA LEU A 108 -2.91 17.01 9.92
C LEU A 108 -2.87 16.36 8.54
N PHE A 109 -1.84 16.65 7.75
CA PHE A 109 -1.60 16.04 6.44
C PHE A 109 -1.37 14.53 6.56
N CYS A 110 -0.48 14.08 7.45
CA CYS A 110 -0.20 12.67 7.67
C CYS A 110 -1.46 11.91 8.16
N GLN A 111 -2.28 12.54 9.02
CA GLN A 111 -3.55 11.94 9.46
C GLN A 111 -4.55 11.77 8.32
N ILE A 112 -4.70 12.76 7.44
CA ILE A 112 -5.59 12.69 6.26
C ILE A 112 -5.14 11.57 5.33
N VAL A 113 -3.84 11.54 4.99
CA VAL A 113 -3.22 10.50 4.16
C VAL A 113 -3.52 9.14 4.74
N ARG A 114 -3.19 8.92 6.02
CA ARG A 114 -3.36 7.63 6.71
C ARG A 114 -4.82 7.18 6.73
N LYS A 115 -5.75 8.09 7.02
CA LYS A 115 -7.19 7.79 7.07
C LYS A 115 -7.71 7.37 5.69
N LYS A 116 -7.35 8.11 4.64
CA LYS A 116 -7.74 7.79 3.26
C LYS A 116 -7.12 6.47 2.81
N LEU A 117 -5.81 6.30 2.99
CA LEU A 117 -5.10 5.08 2.61
C LEU A 117 -5.75 3.84 3.25
N ARG A 118 -6.06 3.90 4.56
CA ARG A 118 -6.77 2.80 5.25
C ARG A 118 -8.15 2.53 4.65
N SER A 119 -8.91 3.58 4.32
CA SER A 119 -10.24 3.44 3.72
C SER A 119 -10.17 2.81 2.32
N TYR A 120 -9.25 3.26 1.47
CA TYR A 120 -9.07 2.69 0.12
C TYR A 120 -8.57 1.25 0.21
N PHE A 121 -7.62 0.96 1.09
CA PHE A 121 -7.12 -0.41 1.26
C PHE A 121 -8.21 -1.35 1.79
N ALA A 122 -9.04 -0.92 2.74
CA ALA A 122 -10.18 -1.69 3.21
C ALA A 122 -11.20 -1.95 2.08
N ALA A 123 -11.46 -0.96 1.22
CA ALA A 123 -12.33 -1.12 0.05
C ALA A 123 -11.75 -2.13 -0.95
N VAL A 124 -10.44 -2.10 -1.20
CA VAL A 124 -9.75 -3.07 -2.06
C VAL A 124 -9.85 -4.48 -1.49
N ILE A 125 -9.62 -4.67 -0.19
CA ILE A 125 -9.78 -5.98 0.46
C ILE A 125 -11.22 -6.47 0.28
N PHE A 126 -12.21 -5.63 0.62
CA PHE A 126 -13.61 -6.00 0.52
C PHE A 126 -14.01 -6.38 -0.91
N PHE A 127 -13.56 -5.61 -1.91
CA PHE A 127 -13.76 -5.92 -3.32
C PHE A 127 -13.14 -7.28 -3.70
N ASN A 128 -11.90 -7.55 -3.28
CA ASN A 128 -11.25 -8.83 -3.60
C ASN A 128 -11.88 -10.02 -2.87
N VAL A 129 -12.49 -9.83 -1.70
CA VAL A 129 -13.30 -10.86 -1.02
C VAL A 129 -14.54 -11.22 -1.85
N ILE A 130 -15.23 -10.21 -2.41
CA ILE A 130 -16.37 -10.44 -3.30
C ILE A 130 -15.91 -11.19 -4.56
N VAL A 131 -14.83 -10.72 -5.19
CA VAL A 131 -14.30 -11.36 -6.41
C VAL A 131 -13.86 -12.80 -6.12
N ALA A 132 -13.19 -13.06 -4.99
CA ALA A 132 -12.83 -14.42 -4.59
C ALA A 132 -14.06 -15.32 -4.45
N SER A 133 -15.14 -14.81 -3.84
CA SER A 133 -16.39 -15.56 -3.68
C SER A 133 -17.04 -15.88 -5.03
N ILE A 134 -17.03 -14.94 -5.98
CA ILE A 134 -17.54 -15.15 -7.34
C ILE A 134 -16.68 -16.18 -8.07
N LEU A 135 -15.35 -16.07 -8.00
CA LEU A 135 -14.43 -17.00 -8.66
C LEU A 135 -14.61 -18.42 -8.13
N LEU A 136 -14.78 -18.59 -6.82
CA LEU A 136 -15.09 -19.87 -6.20
C LEU A 136 -16.44 -20.45 -6.67
N TYR A 137 -17.42 -19.60 -6.97
CA TYR A 137 -18.70 -20.04 -7.53
C TYR A 137 -18.62 -20.41 -9.02
N CYS A 138 -17.78 -19.71 -9.78
CA CYS A 138 -17.63 -19.94 -11.23
C CYS A 138 -17.05 -21.30 -11.57
N GLY A 139 -16.25 -21.89 -10.68
CA GLY A 139 -15.73 -23.25 -10.83
C GLY A 139 -14.29 -23.41 -10.42
N GLN A 140 -13.75 -24.56 -10.78
CA GLN A 140 -12.40 -24.98 -10.47
C GLN A 140 -11.33 -24.07 -11.10
N ALA A 141 -10.25 -23.80 -10.36
CA ALA A 141 -9.05 -23.09 -10.83
C ALA A 141 -9.22 -21.59 -11.13
N TYR A 142 -10.44 -21.06 -11.03
CA TYR A 142 -10.69 -19.63 -11.16
C TYR A 142 -10.11 -18.84 -9.98
N ALA A 143 -9.89 -19.44 -8.80
CA ALA A 143 -9.22 -18.77 -7.69
C ALA A 143 -7.78 -18.34 -8.01
N GLY A 144 -7.13 -19.01 -8.97
CA GLY A 144 -5.82 -18.57 -9.51
C GLY A 144 -5.88 -17.21 -10.19
N GLY A 145 -7.05 -16.80 -10.70
CA GLY A 145 -7.28 -15.49 -11.31
C GLY A 145 -7.38 -14.33 -10.31
N LEU A 146 -7.40 -14.60 -9.00
CA LEU A 146 -7.52 -13.56 -7.97
C LEU A 146 -6.36 -12.55 -8.02
N GLY A 147 -5.17 -12.98 -8.46
CA GLY A 147 -4.03 -12.09 -8.68
C GLY A 147 -4.27 -10.99 -9.69
N ALA A 148 -5.05 -11.24 -10.76
CA ALA A 148 -5.43 -10.21 -11.72
C ALA A 148 -6.37 -9.18 -11.07
N SER A 149 -7.32 -9.64 -10.25
CA SER A 149 -8.21 -8.76 -9.48
C SER A 149 -7.41 -7.85 -8.53
N TRP A 150 -6.42 -8.39 -7.84
CA TRP A 150 -5.51 -7.59 -7.00
C TRP A 150 -4.80 -6.50 -7.80
N PHE A 151 -4.27 -6.84 -8.98
CA PHE A 151 -3.56 -5.89 -9.83
C PHE A 151 -4.46 -4.71 -10.23
N PHE A 152 -5.65 -5.00 -10.79
CA PHE A 152 -6.56 -3.95 -11.24
C PHE A 152 -7.12 -3.13 -10.08
N SER A 153 -7.53 -3.77 -8.99
CA SER A 153 -8.11 -3.08 -7.84
C SER A 153 -7.10 -2.18 -7.12
N LEU A 154 -5.83 -2.62 -6.98
CA LEU A 154 -4.75 -1.78 -6.46
C LEU A 154 -4.45 -0.61 -7.41
N GLY A 155 -4.43 -0.84 -8.73
CA GLY A 155 -4.24 0.22 -9.71
C GLY A 155 -5.33 1.30 -9.64
N ILE A 156 -6.60 0.88 -9.65
CA ILE A 156 -7.75 1.79 -9.55
C ILE A 156 -7.73 2.54 -8.21
N ALA A 157 -7.44 1.84 -7.11
CA ALA A 157 -7.34 2.47 -5.79
C ALA A 157 -6.21 3.49 -5.71
N SER A 158 -5.08 3.23 -6.38
CA SER A 158 -3.94 4.16 -6.44
C SER A 158 -4.30 5.44 -7.17
N VAL A 159 -4.90 5.32 -8.37
CA VAL A 159 -5.36 6.48 -9.15
C VAL A 159 -6.43 7.26 -8.38
N SER A 160 -7.39 6.55 -7.79
CA SER A 160 -8.47 7.16 -7.00
C SER A 160 -7.94 7.87 -5.76
N PHE A 161 -6.95 7.27 -5.09
CA PHE A 161 -6.26 7.88 -3.96
C PHE A 161 -5.56 9.17 -4.38
N SER A 162 -4.76 9.12 -5.45
CA SER A 162 -4.05 10.28 -6.03
C SER A 162 -5.02 11.43 -6.35
N TYR A 163 -6.14 11.13 -7.00
CA TYR A 163 -7.17 12.14 -7.31
C TYR A 163 -7.80 12.72 -6.03
N SER A 164 -8.14 11.86 -5.06
CA SER A 164 -8.77 12.26 -3.81
C SER A 164 -7.87 13.12 -2.92
N ILE A 165 -6.55 12.88 -2.97
CA ILE A 165 -5.57 13.63 -2.20
C ILE A 165 -5.04 14.87 -2.92
N GLY A 166 -5.10 14.92 -4.25
CA GLY A 166 -4.59 16.03 -5.07
C GLY A 166 -5.06 17.42 -4.63
N ARG A 167 -6.30 17.53 -4.14
CA ARG A 167 -6.85 18.80 -3.59
C ARG A 167 -6.12 19.34 -2.34
N TYR A 168 -5.33 18.53 -1.65
CA TYR A 168 -4.54 18.94 -0.48
C TYR A 168 -3.11 19.33 -0.87
N PHE A 169 -2.67 19.03 -2.08
CA PHE A 169 -1.36 19.39 -2.62
C PHE A 169 -1.42 20.77 -3.30
N THR A 170 -1.56 21.81 -2.48
CA THR A 170 -1.41 23.19 -2.99
C THR A 170 0.04 23.46 -3.40
N PRO A 171 0.32 24.42 -4.30
CA PRO A 171 1.70 24.70 -4.73
C PRO A 171 2.69 24.93 -3.57
N PRO A 172 2.33 25.65 -2.48
CA PRO A 172 3.21 25.78 -1.31
C PRO A 172 3.46 24.48 -0.56
N VAL A 173 2.45 23.60 -0.44
CA VAL A 173 2.59 22.29 0.21
C VAL A 173 3.49 21.38 -0.62
N ILE A 174 3.33 21.37 -1.96
CA ILE A 174 4.21 20.62 -2.86
C ILE A 174 5.66 21.12 -2.73
N SER A 175 5.87 22.44 -2.68
CA SER A 175 7.20 23.01 -2.51
C SER A 175 7.85 22.59 -1.18
N ALA A 176 7.08 22.60 -0.08
CA ALA A 176 7.58 22.14 1.22
C ALA A 176 7.93 20.64 1.20
N LEU A 177 7.08 19.80 0.61
CA LEU A 177 7.33 18.36 0.48
C LEU A 177 8.53 18.05 -0.42
N ASN A 178 8.71 18.78 -1.53
CA ASN A 178 9.88 18.63 -2.39
C ASN A 178 11.16 19.02 -1.65
N LYS A 179 11.14 20.10 -0.85
CA LYS A 179 12.27 20.47 0.01
C LYS A 179 12.58 19.38 1.04
N ILE A 180 11.55 18.76 1.64
CA ILE A 180 11.74 17.61 2.54
C ILE A 180 12.42 16.47 1.79
N ALA A 181 11.91 16.11 0.60
CA ALA A 181 12.47 15.04 -0.21
C ALA A 181 13.94 15.32 -0.61
N GLU A 182 14.25 16.56 -1.00
CA GLU A 182 15.62 17.00 -1.29
C GLU A 182 16.52 16.88 -0.06
N THR A 183 16.11 17.38 1.10
CA THR A 183 16.89 17.27 2.34
C THR A 183 17.17 15.81 2.71
N VAL A 184 16.14 14.95 2.60
CA VAL A 184 16.26 13.51 2.86
C VAL A 184 17.21 12.85 1.85
N SER A 185 17.13 13.19 0.57
CA SER A 185 18.03 12.64 -0.46
C SER A 185 19.48 13.09 -0.29
N LEU A 186 19.71 14.34 0.09
CA LEU A 186 21.05 14.90 0.24
C LEU A 186 21.77 14.32 1.46
N ALA A 187 21.07 14.10 2.57
CA ALA A 187 21.67 13.40 3.71
C ALA A 187 21.92 11.91 3.42
N GLY A 188 21.14 11.28 2.55
CA GLY A 188 21.40 9.93 2.05
C GLY A 188 22.60 9.83 1.11
N ALA A 189 22.90 10.89 0.36
CA ALA A 189 24.02 10.96 -0.58
C ALA A 189 25.36 11.37 0.05
N GLY A 190 25.36 11.82 1.30
CA GLY A 190 26.55 12.19 2.07
C GLY A 190 27.20 11.04 2.85
N LYS A 191 26.77 9.79 2.62
CA LYS A 191 27.37 8.56 3.17
C LYS A 191 27.97 7.71 2.06
#